data_AF-A0A840TXI7-F1
#
_entry.id   AF-A0A840TXI7-F1
#
_cell.length_a   1.000
_cell.length_b   1.000
_cell.length_c   1.000
_cell.angle_alpha   90.00
_cell.angle_beta   90.00
_cell.angle_gamma   90.00
#
_symmetry.space_group_name_H-M   'P 1'
#
loop_
_entity.id
_entity.type
_entity.pdbx_description
1 polymer ?
#
loop_
_entity_poly.entity_id
_entity_poly.type
_entity_poly.pdbx_seq_one_letter_code
_entity_poly.pdbx_strand_id
1 'polypeptide(L)'
;MWIYFDTYYQLGPEDLFYKSGFLKGRIKIMDIREIVPGKTRHVGLKPALARQGLIVKYNRFDEIYLAPEHNEELIADLRQINDSIVIKK
;
A
#
# COMPACT_ATOMS: atom_id res chain seq x y z
N MET A 1 -10.56 -19.59 9.98
CA MET A 1 -9.30 -19.13 10.61
C MET A 1 -8.41 -18.65 9.49
N TRP A 2 -8.39 -17.35 9.18
CA TRP A 2 -7.65 -16.82 8.04
C TRP A 2 -6.34 -16.23 8.55
N ILE A 3 -5.31 -17.08 8.60
CA ILE A 3 -3.93 -16.65 8.76
C ILE A 3 -3.39 -16.54 7.34
N TYR A 4 -3.57 -15.37 6.74
CA TYR A 4 -2.70 -14.99 5.64
C TYR A 4 -1.53 -14.23 6.26
N PHE A 5 -0.32 -14.55 5.82
CA PHE A 5 0.87 -13.74 6.05
C PHE A 5 0.80 -12.46 5.20
N ASP A 6 -0.37 -11.84 5.14
CA ASP A 6 -0.75 -10.73 4.29
C ASP A 6 -0.73 -9.44 5.09
N THR A 7 -0.32 -8.37 4.43
CA THR A 7 -0.37 -7.04 5.02
C THR A 7 -1.84 -6.68 5.18
N TYR A 8 -2.33 -6.58 6.43
CA TYR A 8 -3.73 -6.22 6.66
C TYR A 8 -3.87 -4.72 6.40
N TYR A 9 -4.67 -4.36 5.42
CA TYR A 9 -5.09 -2.99 5.20
C TYR A 9 -6.60 -2.89 5.38
N GLN A 10 -7.05 -1.76 5.91
CA GLN A 10 -8.45 -1.45 6.06
C GLN A 10 -8.66 -0.02 5.58
N LEU A 11 -9.44 0.12 4.51
CA LEU A 11 -9.90 1.40 4.00
C LEU A 11 -11.06 1.89 4.86
N GLY A 12 -10.84 3.00 5.56
CA GLY A 12 -11.90 3.81 6.15
C GLY A 12 -12.36 4.89 5.17
N PRO A 13 -13.29 5.77 5.59
CA PRO A 13 -13.81 6.85 4.74
C PRO A 13 -12.73 7.84 4.29
N GLU A 14 -11.77 8.14 5.18
CA GLU A 14 -10.69 9.12 4.94
C GLU A 14 -9.31 8.58 5.31
N ASP A 15 -9.24 7.45 6.00
CA ASP A 15 -8.03 6.87 6.58
C ASP A 15 -7.78 5.48 6.01
N LEU A 16 -6.55 5.22 5.58
CA LEU A 16 -6.01 3.90 5.28
C LEU A 16 -5.29 3.37 6.53
N PHE A 17 -5.87 2.38 7.18
CA PHE A 17 -5.21 1.66 8.26
C PHE A 17 -4.37 0.53 7.68
N TYR A 18 -3.13 0.38 8.13
CA TYR A 18 -2.25 -0.70 7.70
C TYR A 18 -1.65 -1.42 8.91
N LYS A 19 -1.44 -2.73 8.76
CA LYS A 19 -0.76 -3.58 9.73
C LYS A 19 0.09 -4.62 8.99
N SER A 20 1.40 -4.47 9.09
CA SER A 20 2.39 -5.41 8.57
C SER A 20 3.26 -5.93 9.72
N GLY A 21 3.05 -7.18 10.12
CA GLY A 21 3.73 -7.76 11.27
C GLY A 21 3.49 -6.96 12.57
N PHE A 22 4.57 -6.48 13.19
CA PHE A 22 4.53 -5.63 14.39
C PHE A 22 4.23 -4.15 14.10
N LEU A 23 4.35 -3.72 12.84
CA LEU A 23 4.13 -2.34 12.43
C LEU A 23 2.65 -2.14 12.13
N LYS A 24 2.01 -1.23 12.86
CA LYS A 24 0.63 -0.79 12.63
C LYS A 24 0.60 0.72 12.53
N GLY A 25 -0.21 1.26 11.63
CA GLY A 25 -0.35 2.69 11.45
C GLY A 25 -1.62 3.05 10.70
N ARG A 26 -1.84 4.36 10.58
CA ARG A 26 -2.91 4.96 9.80
C ARG A 26 -2.34 6.07 8.94
N ILE A 27 -2.85 6.19 7.72
CA ILE A 27 -2.45 7.18 6.74
C ILE A 27 -3.72 7.85 6.27
N LYS A 28 -3.81 9.18 6.35
CA LYS A 28 -4.92 9.88 5.72
C LYS A 28 -4.79 9.75 4.21
N ILE A 29 -5.85 9.34 3.54
CA ILE A 29 -5.87 9.14 2.10
C ILE A 29 -5.60 10.47 1.36
N MET A 30 -6.03 11.57 1.96
CA MET A 30 -5.74 12.94 1.50
C MET A 30 -4.25 13.32 1.58
N ASP A 31 -3.49 12.70 2.49
CA ASP A 31 -2.05 12.96 2.64
C ASP A 31 -1.20 12.11 1.68
N ILE A 32 -1.82 11.15 0.97
CA ILE A 32 -1.17 10.35 -0.06
C ILE A 32 -0.94 11.24 -1.29
N ARG A 33 0.32 11.34 -1.71
CA ARG A 33 0.71 12.16 -2.87
C ARG A 33 1.07 11.33 -4.08
N GLU A 34 1.78 10.22 -3.87
CA GLU A 34 2.26 9.39 -4.96
C GLU A 34 2.10 7.90 -4.62
N ILE A 35 1.69 7.11 -5.61
CA ILE A 35 1.72 5.65 -5.54
C ILE A 35 2.62 5.12 -6.66
N VAL A 36 3.56 4.25 -6.29
CA VAL A 36 4.48 3.59 -7.23
C VAL A 36 4.19 2.08 -7.22
N PRO A 37 3.32 1.57 -8.11
CA PRO A 37 3.07 0.14 -8.25
C PRO A 37 4.28 -0.61 -8.84
N GLY A 38 4.35 -1.93 -8.61
CA GLY A 38 5.25 -2.81 -9.33
C GLY A 38 6.71 -2.78 -8.85
N LYS A 39 7.00 -2.18 -7.70
CA LYS A 39 8.36 -2.18 -7.15
C LYS A 39 8.61 -3.49 -6.39
N THR A 40 9.06 -4.53 -7.10
CA THR A 40 9.57 -5.74 -6.46
C THR A 40 10.90 -5.39 -5.78
N ARG A 41 10.94 -5.36 -4.44
CA ARG A 41 12.23 -5.25 -3.73
C ARG A 41 12.99 -6.56 -3.99
N HIS A 42 13.97 -6.55 -4.89
CA HIS A 42 14.86 -7.68 -5.15
C HIS A 42 15.62 -8.04 -3.86
N VAL A 43 15.10 -9.00 -3.09
CA VAL A 43 15.78 -9.55 -1.91
C VAL A 43 15.84 -11.07 -2.07
N GLY A 44 16.78 -11.52 -2.90
CA GLY A 44 17.24 -12.92 -2.95
C GLY A 44 16.18 -13.97 -3.32
N LEU A 45 16.63 -15.22 -3.32
CA LEU A 45 15.91 -16.44 -3.71
C LEU A 45 14.74 -16.79 -2.76
N LYS A 46 13.81 -15.86 -2.52
CA LYS A 46 12.55 -16.14 -1.85
C LYS A 46 11.45 -16.24 -2.90
N PRO A 47 10.90 -17.43 -3.16
CA PRO A 47 9.83 -17.58 -4.13
C PRO A 47 8.59 -16.86 -3.58
N ALA A 48 8.29 -15.69 -4.17
CA ALA A 48 6.94 -15.28 -4.50
C ALA A 48 5.90 -15.04 -3.38
N LEU A 49 6.26 -14.42 -2.25
CA LEU A 49 5.25 -13.99 -1.25
C LEU A 49 4.76 -12.55 -1.42
N ALA A 50 5.38 -11.75 -2.28
CA ALA A 50 4.86 -10.42 -2.66
C ALA A 50 5.45 -10.05 -4.03
N ARG A 51 4.92 -10.64 -5.11
CA ARG A 51 5.53 -10.46 -6.45
C ARG A 51 5.39 -9.03 -6.98
N GLN A 52 4.48 -8.22 -6.47
CA GLN A 52 4.22 -6.87 -6.95
C GLN A 52 3.71 -6.02 -5.78
N GLY A 53 4.59 -5.47 -4.95
CA GLY A 53 4.15 -4.47 -3.98
C GLY A 53 3.98 -3.10 -4.62
N LEU A 54 3.39 -2.18 -3.86
CA LEU A 54 3.27 -0.77 -4.18
C LEU A 54 3.87 0.09 -3.07
N ILE A 55 4.55 1.16 -3.44
CA ILE A 55 5.03 2.17 -2.48
C ILE A 55 4.01 3.30 -2.45
N VAL A 56 3.45 3.55 -1.27
CA VAL A 56 2.59 4.71 -1.01
C VAL A 56 3.45 5.78 -0.36
N LYS A 57 3.60 6.93 -1.01
CA LYS A 57 4.23 8.11 -0.43
C LYS A 57 3.17 9.03 0.13
N TYR A 58 3.31 9.37 1.40
CA TYR A 58 2.37 10.19 2.15
C TYR A 58 3.11 11.25 2.98
N ASN A 59 2.38 12.22 3.52
CA ASN A 59 2.97 13.38 4.22
C ASN A 59 4.05 14.08 3.37
N ARG A 60 5.08 14.72 3.97
CA ARG A 60 6.14 15.40 3.21
C ARG A 60 7.31 14.47 2.80
N PHE A 61 7.65 13.48 3.63
CA PHE A 61 8.82 12.61 3.41
C PHE A 61 8.57 11.14 3.74
N ASP A 62 7.33 10.76 4.07
CA ASP A 62 7.04 9.41 4.52
C ASP A 62 6.69 8.50 3.33
N GLU A 63 7.16 7.27 3.38
CA GLU A 63 6.79 6.23 2.43
C GLU A 63 6.57 4.90 3.12
N ILE A 64 5.60 4.14 2.63
CA ILE A 64 5.32 2.79 3.08
C ILE A 64 5.28 1.83 1.91
N TYR A 65 5.87 0.66 2.11
CA TYR A 65 5.71 -0.46 1.19
C TYR A 65 4.50 -1.30 1.63
N LEU A 66 3.51 -1.39 0.75
CA LEU A 66 2.37 -2.28 0.89
C LEU A 66 2.49 -3.37 -0.17
N ALA A 67 2.20 -4.61 0.19
CA ALA A 67 2.08 -5.71 -0.77
C ALA A 67 0.69 -6.29 -0.68
N PRO A 68 -0.34 -5.55 -1.15
CA PRO A 68 -1.68 -6.12 -1.23
C PRO A 68 -1.73 -7.18 -2.33
N GLU A 69 -2.65 -8.12 -2.19
CA GLU A 69 -2.92 -9.13 -3.22
C GLU A 69 -3.40 -8.49 -4.52
N HIS A 70 -4.19 -7.41 -4.43
CA HIS A 70 -4.78 -6.68 -5.56
C HIS A 70 -4.36 -5.20 -5.56
N ASN A 71 -3.20 -4.89 -6.18
CA ASN A 71 -2.68 -3.51 -6.27
C ASN A 71 -3.63 -2.55 -7.00
N GLU A 72 -4.22 -3.01 -8.11
CA GLU A 72 -5.03 -2.16 -8.98
C GLU A 72 -6.32 -1.73 -8.28
N GLU A 73 -6.96 -2.64 -7.54
CA GLU A 73 -8.13 -2.36 -6.72
C GLU A 73 -7.82 -1.33 -5.63
N LEU A 74 -6.72 -1.53 -4.88
CA LEU A 74 -6.29 -0.57 -3.86
C LEU A 74 -6.03 0.82 -4.47
N ILE A 75 -5.39 0.90 -5.64
CA ILE A 75 -5.14 2.18 -6.33
C ILE A 75 -6.45 2.82 -6.77
N ALA A 76 -7.39 2.04 -7.30
CA ALA A 76 -8.70 2.53 -7.74
C ALA A 76 -9.50 3.09 -6.55
N ASP A 77 -9.55 2.37 -5.43
CA ASP A 77 -10.24 2.79 -4.21
C ASP A 77 -9.64 4.07 -3.63
N LEU A 78 -8.30 4.14 -3.53
CA LEU A 78 -7.61 5.33 -3.05
C LEU A 78 -7.87 6.53 -3.96
N ARG A 79 -7.94 6.32 -5.28
CA ARG A 79 -8.20 7.38 -6.25
C ARG A 79 -9.65 7.86 -6.19
N GLN A 80 -10.62 6.99 -5.95
CA GLN A 80 -12.02 7.39 -5.72
C GLN A 80 -12.17 8.37 -4.54
N ILE A 81 -11.34 8.20 -3.51
CA ILE A 81 -11.37 9.05 -2.31
C ILE A 81 -10.51 10.31 -2.53
N ASN A 82 -9.36 10.16 -3.19
CA ASN A 82 -8.44 11.25 -3.47
C ASN A 82 -7.92 11.19 -4.92
N ASP A 83 -8.57 11.96 -5.80
CA ASP A 83 -8.20 12.07 -7.21
C ASP A 83 -6.86 12.78 -7.45
N SER A 84 -6.28 13.44 -6.43
CA SER A 84 -5.00 14.16 -6.56
C SER A 84 -3.76 13.24 -6.49
N ILE A 85 -3.96 11.95 -6.17
CA ILE A 85 -2.87 10.97 -6.07
C ILE A 85 -2.20 10.78 -7.43
N VAL A 86 -0.87 10.94 -7.47
CA VAL A 86 -0.07 10.74 -8.68
C VAL A 86 0.41 9.29 -8.76
N ILE A 87 0.03 8.58 -9.82
CA ILE A 87 0.50 7.21 -10.09
C ILE A 87 1.78 7.29 -10.93
N LYS A 88 2.90 6.86 -10.36
CA LYS A 88 4.22 6.81 -11.02
C LYS A 88 4.43 5.38 -11.57
N LYS A 89 4.52 5.24 -12.89
CA LYS A 89 4.88 3.99 -13.56
C LYS A 89 6.37 3.69 -13.46
#